data_AF-A0A1G2DK27-F1
#
_entry.id   AF-A0A1G2DK27-F1
#
_cell.length_a   1.000
_cell.length_b   1.000
_cell.length_c   1.000
_cell.angle_alpha   90.00
_cell.angle_beta   90.00
_cell.angle_gamma   90.00
#
_symmetry.space_group_name_H-M   'P 1'
#
loop_
_entity.id
_entity.type
_entity.pdbx_description
1 polymer ?
#
loop_
_entity_poly.entity_id
_entity_poly.type
_entity_poly.pdbx_seq_one_letter_code
_entity_poly.pdbx_strand_id
1 'polypeptide(L)'
;MDDVYRGISGPLLFQVRAILENFRFGIHESVRKGEGMNFAAIREYQEGESLRRVDWMRSLERSTDLDELMIREFEPEKQMQVAVLLDAARGLHVPERKARMAVALLWLALLSAFKMRDTARIIVAFDDDEGGIVSSPTLSGEQDADEFLRAVSEGHVPTHHPRGATALEVLGGSLPNDTFLVAISDFEREDGFLSRIAETVAPSRHSRLLLLAIDGWKSVSPVSSLLSIEEGGHGRTREIDARSGGELDLMKMRIHERQQAILTNAWKRGHIAARVPVFSERPFEELVRKLAIANL
;
A
#
# COMPACT_ATOMS: atom_id res chain seq x y z
N MET A 1 -20.36 4.13 9.84
CA MET A 1 -19.13 3.30 9.92
C MET A 1 -19.44 1.86 10.35
N ASP A 2 -20.40 1.61 11.25
CA ASP A 2 -20.66 0.24 11.75
C ASP A 2 -21.42 -0.71 10.81
N ASP A 3 -22.21 -0.20 9.85
CA ASP A 3 -22.93 -1.05 8.90
C ASP A 3 -22.04 -1.71 7.82
N VAL A 4 -20.86 -1.13 7.54
CA VAL A 4 -19.87 -1.65 6.57
C VAL A 4 -19.31 -3.01 7.00
N TYR A 5 -19.32 -3.24 8.32
CA TYR A 5 -18.65 -4.36 8.96
C TYR A 5 -19.62 -5.51 9.30
N ARG A 6 -20.92 -5.36 8.99
CA ARG A 6 -21.90 -6.44 9.17
C ARG A 6 -21.60 -7.60 8.23
N GLY A 7 -21.43 -8.78 8.81
CA GLY A 7 -21.15 -10.04 8.10
C GLY A 7 -19.67 -10.39 7.98
N ILE A 8 -18.76 -9.55 8.49
CA ILE A 8 -17.34 -9.86 8.60
C ILE A 8 -17.11 -10.51 9.96
N SER A 9 -16.49 -11.69 9.98
CA SER A 9 -16.15 -12.34 11.25
C SER A 9 -15.28 -11.41 12.11
N GLY A 10 -15.56 -11.36 13.42
CA GLY A 10 -14.89 -10.43 14.36
C GLY A 10 -13.36 -10.39 14.25
N PRO A 11 -12.66 -11.54 14.10
CA PRO A 11 -11.20 -11.57 13.93
C PRO A 11 -10.71 -10.94 12.61
N LEU A 12 -11.43 -11.16 11.50
CA LEU A 12 -11.11 -10.57 10.18
C LEU A 12 -11.33 -9.06 10.21
N LEU A 13 -12.42 -8.62 10.83
CA LEU A 13 -12.75 -7.21 10.99
C LEU A 13 -11.66 -6.45 11.76
N PHE A 14 -11.15 -7.03 12.85
CA PHE A 14 -10.08 -6.44 13.64
C PHE A 14 -8.79 -6.28 12.83
N GLN A 15 -8.40 -7.29 12.06
CA GLN A 15 -7.18 -7.26 11.25
C GLN A 15 -7.29 -6.29 10.07
N VAL A 16 -8.44 -6.22 9.43
CA VAL A 16 -8.74 -5.23 8.38
C VAL A 16 -8.68 -3.82 8.94
N ARG A 17 -9.26 -3.58 10.13
CA ARG A 17 -9.16 -2.27 10.80
C ARG A 17 -7.71 -1.93 11.11
N ALA A 18 -6.91 -2.87 11.60
CA ALA A 18 -5.49 -2.64 11.85
C ALA A 18 -4.70 -2.31 10.56
N ILE A 19 -4.98 -2.99 9.45
CA ILE A 19 -4.38 -2.68 8.14
C ILE A 19 -4.82 -1.30 7.65
N LEU A 20 -6.12 -0.99 7.72
CA LEU A 20 -6.67 0.32 7.37
C LEU A 20 -6.12 1.44 8.27
N GLU A 21 -5.93 1.18 9.55
CA GLU A 21 -5.28 2.09 10.47
C GLU A 21 -3.84 2.32 10.03
N ASN A 22 -3.07 1.28 9.66
CA ASN A 22 -1.73 1.47 9.12
C ASN A 22 -1.71 2.28 7.81
N PHE A 23 -2.70 2.10 6.92
CA PHE A 23 -2.86 2.96 5.74
C PHE A 23 -3.19 4.40 6.15
N ARG A 24 -4.15 4.60 7.06
CA ARG A 24 -4.55 5.93 7.53
C ARG A 24 -3.42 6.63 8.26
N PHE A 25 -2.73 5.96 9.18
CA PHE A 25 -1.57 6.51 9.90
C PHE A 25 -0.38 6.69 8.97
N GLY A 26 -0.12 5.80 8.03
CA GLY A 26 0.96 5.95 7.06
C GLY A 26 0.77 7.12 6.09
N ILE A 27 -0.43 7.24 5.52
CA ILE A 27 -0.81 8.32 4.60
C ILE A 27 -1.02 9.64 5.36
N HIS A 28 -1.59 9.60 6.57
CA HIS A 28 -1.85 10.84 7.32
C HIS A 28 -0.68 11.28 8.19
N GLU A 29 0.22 10.46 8.74
CA GLU A 29 1.32 10.95 9.61
C GLU A 29 2.41 11.68 8.81
N SER A 30 2.55 11.43 7.50
CA SER A 30 3.30 12.32 6.60
C SER A 30 2.66 13.71 6.50
N VAL A 31 1.33 13.78 6.56
CA VAL A 31 0.52 15.00 6.51
C VAL A 31 0.33 15.65 7.91
N ARG A 32 0.26 14.86 9.00
CA ARG A 32 -0.31 15.22 10.32
C ARG A 32 0.65 15.87 11.31
N LYS A 33 1.87 16.21 10.92
CA LYS A 33 2.60 17.27 11.65
C LYS A 33 2.26 18.64 11.07
N GLY A 34 0.97 18.92 11.09
CA GLY A 34 0.27 20.09 10.57
C GLY A 34 -1.24 19.84 10.65
N GLU A 35 -1.89 20.27 11.74
CA GLU A 35 -3.34 20.12 11.89
C GLU A 35 -4.06 21.19 11.05
N GLY A 36 -4.86 20.74 10.07
CA GLY A 36 -5.70 21.60 9.22
C GLY A 36 -4.95 22.30 8.08
N MET A 37 -5.64 23.20 7.37
CA MET A 37 -5.03 24.30 6.62
C MET A 37 -3.92 24.90 7.51
N ASN A 38 -2.65 24.53 7.30
CA ASN A 38 -1.59 24.96 8.20
C ASN A 38 -1.55 26.47 8.13
N PHE A 39 -1.86 27.13 9.24
CA PHE A 39 -1.69 28.57 9.35
C PHE A 39 -0.23 28.89 8.99
N ALA A 40 -0.05 29.51 7.82
CA ALA A 40 1.27 29.83 7.30
C ALA A 40 1.73 31.17 7.86
N ALA A 41 0.88 32.20 7.74
CA ALA A 41 1.11 33.53 8.25
C ALA A 41 -0.20 34.32 8.34
N ILE A 42 -0.19 35.43 9.08
CA ILE A 42 -1.15 36.52 8.87
C ILE A 42 -0.42 37.57 8.04
N ARG A 43 -1.05 38.01 6.95
CA ARG A 43 -0.54 39.12 6.14
C ARG A 43 -1.63 40.12 5.82
N GLU A 44 -1.23 41.25 5.29
CA GLU A 44 -2.17 42.27 4.79
C GLU A 44 -2.97 41.74 3.59
N TYR A 45 -4.25 42.09 3.60
CA TYR A 45 -5.19 41.85 2.52
C TYR A 45 -4.73 42.58 1.25
N GLN A 46 -4.77 41.89 0.12
CA GLN A 46 -4.56 42.48 -1.19
C GLN A 46 -5.89 42.60 -1.94
N GLU A 47 -6.02 43.61 -2.80
CA GLU A 47 -7.25 43.85 -3.53
C GLU A 47 -7.57 42.67 -4.47
N GLY A 48 -8.83 42.20 -4.44
CA GLY A 48 -9.29 41.03 -5.20
C GLY A 48 -9.26 39.70 -4.42
N GLU A 49 -8.74 39.69 -3.20
CA GLU A 49 -8.75 38.50 -2.35
C GLU A 49 -10.11 38.25 -1.67
N SER A 50 -10.35 37.00 -1.25
CA SER A 50 -11.61 36.66 -0.62
C SER A 50 -11.71 37.18 0.81
N LEU A 51 -12.69 38.06 1.08
CA LEU A 51 -13.00 38.55 2.43
C LEU A 51 -13.37 37.45 3.43
N ARG A 52 -13.70 36.22 2.96
CA ARG A 52 -13.95 35.06 3.85
C ARG A 52 -12.71 34.60 4.62
N ARG A 53 -11.51 35.00 4.17
CA ARG A 53 -10.24 34.64 4.81
C ARG A 53 -9.74 35.71 5.79
N VAL A 54 -10.48 36.79 5.97
CA VAL A 54 -10.11 37.89 6.88
C VAL A 54 -10.14 37.41 8.33
N ASP A 55 -9.04 37.65 9.04
CA ASP A 55 -9.00 37.54 10.49
C ASP A 55 -9.51 38.84 11.10
N TRP A 56 -10.79 38.86 11.44
CA TRP A 56 -11.43 40.04 12.02
C TRP A 56 -10.79 40.48 13.34
N MET A 57 -10.32 39.55 14.17
CA MET A 57 -9.70 39.89 15.45
C MET A 57 -8.36 40.59 15.23
N ARG A 58 -7.52 40.06 14.34
CA ARG A 58 -6.21 40.62 14.03
C ARG A 58 -6.30 41.94 13.26
N SER A 59 -7.30 42.09 12.41
CA SER A 59 -7.58 43.36 11.71
C SER A 59 -7.97 44.45 12.70
N LEU A 60 -8.81 44.12 13.69
CA LEU A 60 -9.23 45.06 14.75
C LEU A 60 -8.10 45.40 15.74
N GLU A 61 -7.16 44.48 16.00
CA GLU A 61 -5.99 44.76 16.84
C GLU A 61 -4.98 45.68 16.16
N ARG A 62 -4.82 45.57 14.83
CA ARG A 62 -3.82 46.36 14.09
C ARG A 62 -4.31 47.74 13.69
N SER A 63 -5.61 47.92 13.49
CA SER A 63 -6.15 49.14 12.89
C SER A 63 -7.24 49.78 13.75
N THR A 64 -7.09 51.08 14.03
CA THR A 64 -8.10 51.94 14.70
C THR A 64 -9.18 52.45 13.75
N ASP A 65 -8.87 52.50 12.46
CA ASP A 65 -9.79 52.81 11.35
C ASP A 65 -9.78 51.58 10.41
N LEU A 66 -10.86 51.28 9.69
CA LEU A 66 -11.08 49.98 9.00
C LEU A 66 -10.15 49.68 7.80
N ASP A 67 -8.97 50.29 7.73
CA ASP A 67 -8.17 50.42 6.52
C ASP A 67 -7.11 49.31 6.36
N GLU A 68 -6.76 48.57 7.42
CA GLU A 68 -5.78 47.49 7.38
C GLU A 68 -6.40 46.12 7.71
N LEU A 69 -6.98 45.48 6.69
CA LEU A 69 -7.49 44.11 6.82
C LEU A 69 -6.34 43.10 6.81
N MET A 70 -6.40 42.17 7.77
CA MET A 70 -5.46 41.08 7.93
C MET A 70 -6.10 39.76 7.47
N ILE A 71 -5.42 39.03 6.59
CA ILE A 71 -5.91 37.76 6.01
C ILE A 71 -5.12 36.58 6.58
N ARG A 72 -5.81 35.47 6.88
CA ARG A 72 -5.15 34.20 7.22
C ARG A 72 -4.66 33.54 5.95
N GLU A 73 -3.35 33.34 5.85
CA GLU A 73 -2.73 32.53 4.82
C GLU A 73 -2.58 31.10 5.35
N PHE A 74 -2.90 30.15 4.50
CA PHE A 74 -2.88 28.74 4.83
C PHE A 74 -2.01 28.01 3.82
N GLU A 75 -1.16 27.09 4.27
CA GLU A 75 -0.45 26.22 3.34
C GLU A 75 -1.46 25.41 2.52
N PRO A 76 -1.28 25.31 1.19
CA PRO A 76 -2.10 24.43 0.38
C PRO A 76 -1.95 22.99 0.88
N GLU A 77 -3.07 22.27 0.95
CA GLU A 77 -3.08 20.84 1.24
C GLU A 77 -2.25 20.14 0.17
N LYS A 78 -1.10 19.58 0.57
CA LYS A 78 -0.21 18.90 -0.35
C LYS A 78 -0.80 17.56 -0.74
N GLN A 79 -1.01 17.38 -2.03
CA GLN A 79 -1.38 16.09 -2.61
C GLN A 79 -0.20 15.12 -2.47
N MET A 80 -0.42 13.98 -1.81
CA MET A 80 0.56 12.91 -1.72
C MET A 80 0.49 12.03 -2.98
N GLN A 81 1.56 11.29 -3.23
CA GLN A 81 1.56 10.19 -4.18
C GLN A 81 1.61 8.85 -3.44
N VAL A 82 0.65 7.97 -3.68
CA VAL A 82 0.67 6.58 -3.21
C VAL A 82 1.27 5.69 -4.29
N ALA A 83 2.48 5.20 -4.08
CA ALA A 83 3.09 4.21 -4.95
C ALA A 83 2.80 2.80 -4.40
N VAL A 84 2.20 1.92 -5.19
CA VAL A 84 1.96 0.53 -4.80
C VAL A 84 2.89 -0.38 -5.59
N LEU A 85 3.80 -1.02 -4.88
CA LEU A 85 4.71 -2.03 -5.42
C LEU A 85 4.15 -3.43 -5.12
N LEU A 86 3.75 -4.14 -6.17
CA LEU A 86 3.29 -5.51 -6.11
C LEU A 86 4.37 -6.45 -6.64
N ASP A 87 4.87 -7.34 -5.79
CA ASP A 87 5.75 -8.43 -6.19
C ASP A 87 4.90 -9.59 -6.71
N ALA A 88 4.72 -9.66 -8.03
CA ALA A 88 3.95 -10.68 -8.73
C ALA A 88 4.80 -11.93 -9.06
N ALA A 89 5.67 -12.32 -8.14
CA ALA A 89 6.48 -13.51 -8.30
C ALA A 89 5.65 -14.79 -8.32
N ARG A 90 6.24 -15.86 -8.88
CA ARG A 90 5.58 -17.17 -9.02
C ARG A 90 5.01 -17.69 -7.69
N GLY A 91 5.69 -17.45 -6.57
CA GLY A 91 5.24 -17.83 -5.22
C GLY A 91 3.90 -17.23 -4.81
N LEU A 92 3.56 -16.03 -5.30
CA LEU A 92 2.29 -15.36 -4.99
C LEU A 92 1.07 -16.09 -5.56
N HIS A 93 1.25 -16.94 -6.57
CA HIS A 93 0.17 -17.69 -7.20
C HIS A 93 -0.19 -18.95 -6.41
N VAL A 94 0.62 -19.36 -5.43
CA VAL A 94 0.46 -20.64 -4.72
C VAL A 94 0.57 -20.46 -3.21
N PRO A 95 -0.53 -20.63 -2.45
CA PRO A 95 -1.89 -20.92 -2.94
C PRO A 95 -2.53 -19.72 -3.66
N GLU A 96 -3.44 -20.00 -4.60
CA GLU A 96 -4.18 -19.01 -5.43
C GLU A 96 -4.75 -17.82 -4.62
N ARG A 97 -5.11 -18.09 -3.36
CA ARG A 97 -5.64 -17.09 -2.42
C ARG A 97 -4.63 -15.99 -2.07
N LYS A 98 -3.31 -16.22 -2.19
CA LYS A 98 -2.27 -15.19 -2.03
C LYS A 98 -2.41 -14.11 -3.11
N ALA A 99 -2.53 -14.50 -4.37
CA ALA A 99 -2.73 -13.58 -5.48
C ALA A 99 -4.00 -12.72 -5.31
N ARG A 100 -5.13 -13.33 -4.92
CA ARG A 100 -6.37 -12.59 -4.62
C ARG A 100 -6.21 -11.60 -3.47
N MET A 101 -5.52 -12.00 -2.40
CA MET A 101 -5.20 -11.09 -1.29
C MET A 101 -4.34 -9.91 -1.77
N ALA A 102 -3.33 -10.17 -2.60
CA ALA A 102 -2.44 -9.13 -3.09
C ALA A 102 -3.15 -8.09 -3.96
N VAL A 103 -3.99 -8.54 -4.91
CA VAL A 103 -4.84 -7.66 -5.74
C VAL A 103 -5.76 -6.82 -4.86
N ALA A 104 -6.32 -7.41 -3.82
CA ALA A 104 -7.28 -6.73 -2.99
C ALA A 104 -6.61 -5.73 -2.00
N LEU A 105 -5.39 -6.00 -1.53
CA LEU A 105 -4.55 -5.02 -0.83
C LEU A 105 -4.10 -3.87 -1.76
N LEU A 106 -3.81 -4.17 -3.02
CA LEU A 106 -3.51 -3.17 -4.05
C LEU A 106 -4.70 -2.21 -4.21
N TRP A 107 -5.90 -2.74 -4.43
CA TRP A 107 -7.12 -1.92 -4.52
C TRP A 107 -7.39 -1.13 -3.24
N LEU A 108 -7.16 -1.72 -2.07
CA LEU A 108 -7.31 -1.01 -0.80
C LEU A 108 -6.40 0.23 -0.72
N ALA A 109 -5.15 0.12 -1.18
CA ALA A 109 -4.21 1.23 -1.24
C ALA A 109 -4.67 2.31 -2.24
N LEU A 110 -5.07 1.91 -3.44
CA LEU A 110 -5.53 2.81 -4.50
C LEU A 110 -6.79 3.59 -4.11
N LEU A 111 -7.81 2.90 -3.63
CA LEU A 111 -9.06 3.52 -3.19
C LEU A 111 -8.84 4.47 -2.00
N SER A 112 -7.92 4.10 -1.09
CA SER A 112 -7.53 5.00 0.01
C SER A 112 -6.91 6.29 -0.51
N ALA A 113 -6.01 6.20 -1.51
CA ALA A 113 -5.40 7.37 -2.14
C ALA A 113 -6.44 8.26 -2.82
N PHE A 114 -7.26 7.69 -3.71
CA PHE A 114 -8.25 8.45 -4.48
C PHE A 114 -9.29 9.12 -3.60
N LYS A 115 -9.74 8.45 -2.53
CA LYS A 115 -10.67 9.03 -1.56
C LYS A 115 -10.07 10.24 -0.84
N MET A 116 -8.76 10.24 -0.63
CA MET A 116 -8.03 11.36 -0.05
C MET A 116 -7.68 12.45 -1.08
N ARG A 117 -8.09 12.28 -2.34
CA ARG A 117 -7.70 13.15 -3.47
C ARG A 117 -6.20 13.12 -3.76
N ASP A 118 -5.51 12.08 -3.30
CA ASP A 118 -4.11 11.81 -3.64
C ASP A 118 -4.01 11.16 -5.02
N THR A 119 -2.81 11.20 -5.62
CA THR A 119 -2.52 10.42 -6.83
C THR A 119 -1.97 9.05 -6.47
N ALA A 120 -2.05 8.10 -7.41
CA ALA A 120 -1.43 6.80 -7.25
C ALA A 120 -0.52 6.42 -8.42
N ARG A 121 0.36 5.45 -8.17
CA ARG A 121 1.14 4.75 -9.21
C ARG A 121 1.23 3.28 -8.85
N ILE A 122 1.02 2.41 -9.82
CA ILE A 122 1.17 0.96 -9.66
C ILE A 122 2.51 0.54 -10.26
N ILE A 123 3.26 -0.28 -9.54
CA ILE A 123 4.51 -0.90 -9.98
C ILE A 123 4.36 -2.40 -9.74
N VAL A 124 4.49 -3.20 -10.78
CA VAL A 124 4.41 -4.67 -10.71
C VAL A 124 5.76 -5.25 -11.08
N ALA A 125 6.36 -5.99 -10.16
CA ALA A 125 7.60 -6.71 -10.40
C ALA A 125 7.29 -8.18 -10.69
N PHE A 126 7.66 -8.66 -11.86
CA PHE A 126 7.46 -10.05 -12.27
C PHE A 126 8.70 -10.90 -11.98
N ASP A 127 8.48 -12.21 -11.82
CA ASP A 127 9.53 -13.22 -11.66
C ASP A 127 9.42 -14.30 -12.75
N ASP A 128 9.23 -13.85 -13.98
CA ASP A 128 9.22 -14.71 -15.16
C ASP A 128 10.59 -14.76 -15.85
N ASP A 129 10.70 -15.56 -16.90
CA ASP A 129 11.96 -15.76 -17.62
C ASP A 129 12.44 -14.47 -18.33
N GLU A 130 11.55 -13.48 -18.49
CA GLU A 130 11.84 -12.15 -19.04
C GLU A 130 12.22 -11.13 -17.94
N GLY A 131 11.80 -11.36 -16.68
CA GLY A 131 12.27 -10.74 -15.45
C GLY A 131 12.08 -9.22 -15.38
N GLY A 132 10.94 -8.71 -15.84
CA GLY A 132 10.67 -7.28 -16.00
C GLY A 132 9.94 -6.60 -14.83
N ILE A 133 10.01 -5.26 -14.81
CA ILE A 133 9.11 -4.41 -14.00
C ILE A 133 8.19 -3.63 -14.93
N VAL A 134 6.94 -3.53 -14.53
CA VAL A 134 5.89 -2.79 -15.23
C VAL A 134 5.40 -1.67 -14.33
N SER A 135 5.21 -0.47 -14.87
CA SER A 135 4.69 0.68 -14.10
C SER A 135 3.58 1.42 -14.82
N SER A 136 2.62 1.92 -14.04
CA SER A 136 1.55 2.77 -14.54
C SER A 136 2.01 4.23 -14.71
N PRO A 137 1.31 5.04 -15.53
CA PRO A 137 1.33 6.49 -15.36
C PRO A 137 0.76 6.89 -13.99
N THR A 138 0.75 8.19 -13.70
CA THR A 138 0.04 8.72 -12.53
C THR A 138 -1.46 8.50 -12.70
N LEU A 139 -2.07 7.83 -11.72
CA LEU A 139 -3.48 7.49 -11.66
C LEU A 139 -4.19 8.48 -10.73
N SER A 140 -5.36 8.97 -11.15
CA SER A 140 -6.16 9.94 -10.38
C SER A 140 -7.52 9.39 -9.95
N GLY A 141 -7.89 8.20 -10.41
CA GLY A 141 -9.14 7.55 -10.02
C GLY A 141 -9.21 6.07 -10.38
N GLU A 142 -10.33 5.45 -10.00
CA GLU A 142 -10.59 4.01 -10.18
C GLU A 142 -10.55 3.57 -11.64
N GLN A 143 -11.09 4.39 -12.54
CA GLN A 143 -11.12 4.09 -13.98
C GLN A 143 -9.71 3.98 -14.57
N ASP A 144 -8.79 4.89 -14.18
CA ASP A 144 -7.39 4.84 -14.64
C ASP A 144 -6.71 3.55 -14.14
N ALA A 145 -6.98 3.16 -12.91
CA ALA A 145 -6.43 1.95 -12.31
C ALA A 145 -6.97 0.67 -12.98
N ASP A 146 -8.27 0.61 -13.23
CA ASP A 146 -8.91 -0.51 -13.95
C ASP A 146 -8.35 -0.66 -15.36
N GLU A 147 -8.21 0.46 -16.09
CA GLU A 147 -7.65 0.46 -17.45
C GLU A 147 -6.22 -0.08 -17.46
N PHE A 148 -5.38 0.38 -16.53
CA PHE A 148 -4.01 -0.10 -16.40
C PHE A 148 -3.94 -1.59 -16.04
N LEU A 149 -4.69 -2.04 -15.03
CA LEU A 149 -4.66 -3.44 -14.60
C LEU A 149 -5.19 -4.38 -15.67
N ARG A 150 -6.22 -3.96 -16.43
CA ARG A 150 -6.71 -4.71 -17.59
C ARG A 150 -5.63 -4.80 -18.66
N ALA A 151 -4.98 -3.70 -19.01
CA ALA A 151 -3.89 -3.70 -20.00
C ALA A 151 -2.78 -4.67 -19.60
N VAL A 152 -2.34 -4.64 -18.33
CA VAL A 152 -1.32 -5.57 -17.81
C VAL A 152 -1.78 -7.02 -17.92
N SER A 153 -3.05 -7.33 -17.60
CA SER A 153 -3.60 -8.68 -17.72
C SER A 153 -3.69 -9.18 -19.17
N GLU A 154 -3.80 -8.27 -20.13
CA GLU A 154 -3.83 -8.55 -21.57
C GLU A 154 -2.42 -8.55 -22.20
N GLY A 155 -1.36 -8.34 -21.40
CA GLY A 155 0.02 -8.26 -21.87
C GLY A 155 0.40 -6.93 -22.51
N HIS A 156 -0.45 -5.90 -22.42
CA HIS A 156 -0.19 -4.56 -22.92
C HIS A 156 0.32 -3.67 -21.78
N VAL A 157 1.49 -3.05 -21.96
CA VAL A 157 2.10 -2.27 -20.88
C VAL A 157 2.55 -0.89 -21.36
N PRO A 158 2.13 0.21 -20.68
CA PRO A 158 2.56 1.57 -21.04
C PRO A 158 4.06 1.81 -20.82
N THR A 159 4.67 1.16 -19.82
CA THR A 159 6.09 1.28 -19.52
C THR A 159 6.65 -0.04 -19.00
N HIS A 160 7.61 -0.58 -19.74
CA HIS A 160 8.33 -1.80 -19.40
C HIS A 160 9.79 -1.48 -19.08
N HIS A 161 10.28 -1.99 -17.97
CA HIS A 161 11.67 -1.81 -17.51
C HIS A 161 12.47 -3.10 -17.75
N PRO A 162 13.75 -2.99 -18.14
CA PRO A 162 14.56 -4.14 -18.50
C PRO A 162 14.82 -5.07 -17.32
N ARG A 163 15.20 -6.31 -17.63
CA ARG A 163 15.55 -7.31 -16.62
C ARG A 163 16.68 -6.83 -15.72
N GLY A 164 16.48 -7.01 -14.41
CA GLY A 164 17.44 -6.57 -13.38
C GLY A 164 17.24 -5.13 -12.92
N ALA A 165 16.28 -4.39 -13.51
CA ALA A 165 15.84 -3.13 -12.94
C ALA A 165 15.36 -3.35 -11.50
N THR A 166 15.72 -2.44 -10.61
CA THR A 166 15.22 -2.45 -9.23
C THR A 166 13.94 -1.63 -9.13
N ALA A 167 13.06 -1.95 -8.16
CA ALA A 167 11.89 -1.11 -7.89
C ALA A 167 12.25 0.36 -7.63
N LEU A 168 13.44 0.61 -7.06
CA LEU A 168 13.92 1.97 -6.81
C LEU A 168 14.32 2.68 -8.08
N GLU A 169 14.95 2.01 -9.04
CA GLU A 169 15.26 2.60 -10.35
C GLU A 169 13.98 3.01 -11.08
N VAL A 170 12.92 2.21 -10.99
CA VAL A 170 11.58 2.56 -11.51
C VAL A 170 10.99 3.78 -10.81
N LEU A 171 11.33 3.98 -9.53
CA LEU A 171 10.95 5.15 -8.74
C LEU A 171 11.89 6.36 -8.94
N GLY A 172 12.92 6.25 -9.79
CA GLY A 172 13.89 7.33 -10.03
C GLY A 172 15.14 7.28 -9.15
N GLY A 173 15.52 6.09 -8.69
CA GLY A 173 16.70 5.82 -7.84
C GLY A 173 16.53 6.19 -6.36
N SER A 174 15.50 6.96 -6.04
CA SER A 174 15.12 7.34 -4.67
C SER A 174 13.59 7.42 -4.60
N LEU A 175 13.03 7.36 -3.39
CA LEU A 175 11.61 7.67 -3.26
C LEU A 175 11.38 9.17 -3.50
N PRO A 176 10.45 9.55 -4.37
CA PRO A 176 10.09 10.96 -4.52
C PRO A 176 9.61 11.55 -3.18
N ASN A 177 9.74 12.87 -3.04
CA ASN A 177 9.16 13.59 -1.92
C ASN A 177 7.64 13.40 -1.90
N ASP A 178 7.06 13.48 -0.71
CA ASP A 178 5.62 13.37 -0.47
C ASP A 178 5.01 12.07 -1.06
N THR A 179 5.75 10.95 -0.93
CA THR A 179 5.37 9.61 -1.44
C THR A 179 5.15 8.59 -0.32
N PHE A 180 4.00 7.92 -0.34
CA PHE A 180 3.71 6.75 0.49
C PHE A 180 3.89 5.48 -0.35
N LEU A 181 4.95 4.72 -0.12
CA LEU A 181 5.22 3.46 -0.80
C LEU A 181 4.59 2.29 -0.04
N VAL A 182 3.75 1.53 -0.71
CA VAL A 182 3.10 0.31 -0.20
C VAL A 182 3.67 -0.88 -0.95
N ALA A 183 4.49 -1.70 -0.29
CA ALA A 183 5.04 -2.91 -0.90
C ALA A 183 4.27 -4.14 -0.43
N ILE A 184 3.78 -4.94 -1.38
CA ILE A 184 2.94 -6.12 -1.18
C ILE A 184 3.67 -7.33 -1.76
N SER A 185 3.95 -8.33 -0.93
CA SER A 185 4.61 -9.58 -1.33
C SER A 185 4.39 -10.70 -0.31
N ASP A 186 4.62 -11.94 -0.69
CA ASP A 186 4.76 -13.05 0.26
C ASP A 186 6.16 -13.15 0.89
N PHE A 187 7.13 -12.37 0.37
CA PHE A 187 8.54 -12.34 0.79
C PHE A 187 9.24 -13.71 0.76
N GLU A 188 8.76 -14.63 -0.08
CA GLU A 188 9.34 -15.98 -0.20
C GLU A 188 10.60 -16.00 -1.08
N ARG A 189 10.77 -15.01 -1.97
CA ARG A 189 11.95 -14.87 -2.86
C ARG A 189 13.25 -14.66 -2.08
N GLU A 190 14.33 -15.31 -2.51
CA GLU A 190 15.66 -15.23 -1.90
C GLU A 190 16.56 -14.11 -2.42
N ASP A 191 16.18 -13.47 -3.52
CA ASP A 191 16.96 -12.42 -4.19
C ASP A 191 17.05 -11.09 -3.42
N GLY A 192 16.24 -10.94 -2.38
CA GLY A 192 16.21 -9.74 -1.54
C GLY A 192 15.64 -8.52 -2.26
N PHE A 193 14.82 -8.71 -3.30
CA PHE A 193 14.23 -7.62 -4.09
C PHE A 193 13.58 -6.54 -3.22
N LEU A 194 12.68 -6.94 -2.31
CA LEU A 194 12.02 -6.01 -1.40
C LEU A 194 12.81 -5.68 -0.13
N SER A 195 13.71 -6.56 0.31
CA SER A 195 14.55 -6.26 1.48
C SER A 195 15.48 -5.09 1.19
N ARG A 196 16.01 -4.99 -0.03
CA ARG A 196 16.83 -3.85 -0.47
C ARG A 196 16.06 -2.53 -0.47
N ILE A 197 14.75 -2.54 -0.75
CA ILE A 197 13.94 -1.31 -0.68
C ILE A 197 13.88 -0.79 0.75
N ALA A 198 13.62 -1.67 1.72
CA ALA A 198 13.61 -1.28 3.13
C ALA A 198 15.00 -0.82 3.62
N GLU A 199 16.07 -1.29 2.98
CA GLU A 199 17.44 -0.89 3.28
C GLU A 199 17.81 0.49 2.72
N THR A 200 17.36 0.80 1.50
CA THR A 200 17.70 2.05 0.78
C THR A 200 16.74 3.19 1.10
N VAL A 201 15.47 2.88 1.38
CA VAL A 201 14.50 3.89 1.79
C VAL A 201 14.78 4.26 3.24
N ALA A 202 15.38 5.43 3.44
CA ALA A 202 15.42 6.05 4.76
C ALA A 202 14.02 6.53 5.11
N PRO A 203 13.49 6.21 6.31
CA PRO A 203 12.24 6.81 6.75
C PRO A 203 12.45 8.30 6.87
N SER A 204 11.65 9.06 6.14
CA SER A 204 11.70 10.52 6.17
C SER A 204 10.31 11.07 6.44
N ARG A 205 10.25 12.37 6.75
CA ARG A 205 8.97 13.07 6.91
C ARG A 205 8.14 13.05 5.62
N HIS A 206 8.82 13.01 4.48
CA HIS A 206 8.22 13.18 3.15
C HIS A 206 8.03 11.86 2.42
N SER A 207 8.69 10.79 2.83
CA SER A 207 8.58 9.48 2.18
C SER A 207 8.49 8.37 3.22
N ARG A 208 7.42 7.58 3.15
CA ARG A 208 7.12 6.51 4.10
C ARG A 208 6.93 5.18 3.38
N LEU A 209 7.29 4.10 4.06
CA LEU A 209 7.19 2.73 3.54
C LEU A 209 6.26 1.90 4.44
N LEU A 210 5.29 1.24 3.79
CA LEU A 210 4.44 0.20 4.37
C LEU A 210 4.76 -1.13 3.68
N LEU A 211 5.25 -2.10 4.45
CA LEU A 211 5.46 -3.48 4.00
C LEU A 211 4.29 -4.37 4.42
N LEU A 212 3.67 -5.06 3.46
CA LEU A 212 2.58 -6.02 3.67
C LEU A 212 3.03 -7.41 3.26
N ALA A 213 3.33 -8.26 4.26
CA ALA A 213 3.76 -9.64 4.05
C ALA A 213 2.57 -10.59 4.04
N ILE A 214 2.23 -11.14 2.88
CA ILE A 214 1.10 -12.06 2.72
C ILE A 214 1.49 -13.45 3.24
N ASP A 215 0.75 -13.94 4.23
CA ASP A 215 0.92 -15.28 4.81
C ASP A 215 -0.19 -16.21 4.31
N GLY A 216 0.11 -16.90 3.21
CA GLY A 216 -0.77 -17.87 2.56
C GLY A 216 -0.89 -19.22 3.26
N TRP A 217 0.07 -19.55 4.14
CA TRP A 217 0.24 -20.92 4.62
C TRP A 217 -0.30 -21.16 6.02
N LYS A 218 -0.49 -20.10 6.82
CA LYS A 218 -1.02 -20.20 8.19
C LYS A 218 -2.36 -20.93 8.27
N SER A 219 -3.23 -20.76 7.28
CA SER A 219 -4.57 -21.36 7.24
C SER A 219 -4.59 -22.79 6.67
N VAL A 220 -3.46 -23.29 6.14
CA VAL A 220 -3.36 -24.64 5.59
C VAL A 220 -3.06 -25.62 6.73
N SER A 221 -4.02 -26.46 7.08
CA SER A 221 -3.84 -27.53 8.08
C SER A 221 -3.05 -28.70 7.49
N PRO A 222 -2.21 -29.39 8.29
CA PRO A 222 -1.64 -30.66 7.89
C PRO A 222 -2.72 -31.66 7.49
N VAL A 223 -2.47 -32.46 6.45
CA VAL A 223 -3.35 -33.54 6.00
C VAL A 223 -2.65 -34.88 6.17
N SER A 224 -3.39 -35.99 6.26
CA SER A 224 -2.83 -37.33 6.44
C SER A 224 -2.21 -37.92 5.15
N SER A 225 -1.88 -37.10 4.17
CA SER A 225 -1.44 -37.52 2.83
C SER A 225 -0.38 -36.58 2.26
N LEU A 226 0.22 -36.98 1.13
CA LEU A 226 1.00 -36.08 0.31
C LEU A 226 0.08 -35.03 -0.34
N LEU A 227 0.60 -33.82 -0.56
CA LEU A 227 -0.07 -32.78 -1.33
C LEU A 227 0.73 -32.51 -2.61
N SER A 228 0.06 -32.44 -3.75
CA SER A 228 0.68 -31.97 -5.00
C SER A 228 0.64 -30.45 -5.01
N ILE A 229 1.82 -29.82 -5.06
CA ILE A 229 1.98 -28.38 -5.21
C ILE A 229 2.52 -28.11 -6.61
N GLU A 230 1.96 -27.09 -7.27
CA GLU A 230 2.52 -26.59 -8.52
C GLU A 230 3.78 -25.75 -8.24
N GLU A 231 4.91 -26.14 -8.80
CA GLU A 231 6.17 -25.42 -8.72
C GLU A 231 6.33 -24.47 -9.90
N GLY A 232 6.59 -23.20 -9.57
CA GLY A 232 7.04 -22.21 -10.54
C GLY A 232 6.03 -21.82 -11.62
N GLY A 233 4.73 -22.11 -11.48
CA GLY A 233 3.68 -21.65 -12.41
C GLY A 233 3.82 -22.14 -13.86
N HIS A 234 4.47 -23.28 -14.08
CA HIS A 234 4.62 -23.91 -15.41
C HIS A 234 3.93 -25.28 -15.48
N GLY A 235 2.95 -25.55 -14.61
CA GLY A 235 2.26 -26.84 -14.55
C GLY A 235 3.10 -28.00 -14.03
N ARG A 236 4.35 -27.75 -13.58
CA ARG A 236 5.16 -28.77 -12.90
C ARG A 236 4.61 -28.98 -11.51
N THR A 237 4.27 -30.21 -11.15
CA THR A 237 3.79 -30.53 -9.81
C THR A 237 4.83 -31.34 -9.05
N ARG A 238 5.01 -31.01 -7.76
CA ARG A 238 5.81 -31.78 -6.81
C ARG A 238 4.93 -32.25 -5.67
N GLU A 239 5.08 -33.52 -5.29
CA GLU A 239 4.47 -34.04 -4.07
C GLU A 239 5.30 -33.61 -2.86
N ILE A 240 4.61 -33.02 -1.88
CA ILE A 240 5.19 -32.64 -0.61
C ILE A 240 4.54 -33.42 0.53
N ASP A 241 5.32 -33.74 1.55
CA ASP A 241 4.79 -34.37 2.76
C ASP A 241 4.02 -33.35 3.60
N ALA A 242 2.70 -33.41 3.55
CA ALA A 242 1.81 -32.52 4.27
C ALA A 242 1.30 -33.10 5.60
N ARG A 243 1.86 -34.24 6.04
CA ARG A 243 1.61 -34.79 7.38
C ARG A 243 2.19 -33.88 8.45
N SER A 244 1.70 -34.02 9.68
CA SER A 244 2.21 -33.25 10.81
C SER A 244 3.71 -33.53 11.01
N GLY A 245 4.51 -32.47 11.11
CA GLY A 245 5.97 -32.55 11.17
C GLY A 245 6.65 -32.91 9.84
N GLY A 246 5.87 -33.03 8.76
CA GLY A 246 6.37 -33.25 7.41
C GLY A 246 6.97 -32.00 6.78
N GLU A 247 7.27 -32.10 5.48
CA GLU A 247 7.88 -31.03 4.69
C GLU A 247 7.07 -29.72 4.69
N LEU A 248 5.73 -29.81 4.66
CA LEU A 248 4.86 -28.62 4.69
C LEU A 248 5.03 -27.82 5.98
N ASP A 249 5.09 -28.48 7.13
CA ASP A 249 5.24 -27.80 8.43
C ASP A 249 6.60 -27.12 8.53
N LEU A 250 7.68 -27.76 8.04
CA LEU A 250 9.01 -27.17 7.99
C LEU A 250 9.06 -25.96 7.04
N MET A 251 8.43 -26.07 5.88
CA MET A 251 8.31 -24.97 4.92
C MET A 251 7.56 -23.78 5.54
N LYS A 252 6.44 -24.03 6.22
CA LYS A 252 5.65 -23.01 6.94
C LYS A 252 6.48 -22.29 8.00
N MET A 253 7.26 -23.03 8.79
CA MET A 253 8.15 -22.45 9.81
C MET A 253 9.20 -21.54 9.15
N ARG A 254 9.87 -22.01 8.10
CA ARG A 254 10.90 -21.23 7.39
C ARG A 254 10.35 -19.94 6.79
N ILE A 255 9.20 -20.00 6.13
CA ILE A 255 8.53 -18.81 5.56
C ILE A 255 8.14 -17.84 6.67
N HIS A 256 7.58 -18.36 7.77
CA HIS A 256 7.20 -17.54 8.91
C HIS A 256 8.40 -16.80 9.53
N GLU A 257 9.50 -17.50 9.79
CA GLU A 257 10.74 -16.94 10.33
C GLU A 257 11.33 -15.89 9.39
N ARG A 258 11.35 -16.17 8.09
CA ARG A 258 11.82 -15.23 7.06
C ARG A 258 11.01 -13.94 7.06
N GLN A 259 9.68 -14.05 6.98
CA GLN A 259 8.80 -12.89 7.05
C GLN A 259 9.00 -12.12 8.37
N GLN A 260 9.14 -12.84 9.49
CA GLN A 260 9.35 -12.23 10.80
C GLN A 260 10.64 -11.41 10.83
N ALA A 261 11.73 -11.94 10.28
CA ALA A 261 13.02 -11.25 10.21
C ALA A 261 12.92 -9.97 9.36
N ILE A 262 12.27 -10.04 8.20
CA ILE A 262 12.09 -8.89 7.30
C ILE A 262 11.25 -7.79 7.96
N LEU A 263 10.09 -8.15 8.51
CA LEU A 263 9.20 -7.20 9.19
C LEU A 263 9.88 -6.57 10.40
N THR A 264 10.63 -7.35 11.18
CA THR A 264 11.38 -6.85 12.34
C THR A 264 12.49 -5.89 11.93
N ASN A 265 13.21 -6.17 10.84
CA ASN A 265 14.24 -5.27 10.32
C ASN A 265 13.63 -3.94 9.85
N ALA A 266 12.50 -4.01 9.13
CA ALA A 266 11.76 -2.82 8.70
C ALA A 266 11.31 -1.96 9.90
N TRP A 267 10.77 -2.57 10.96
CA TRP A 267 10.40 -1.88 12.19
C TRP A 267 11.60 -1.23 12.88
N LYS A 268 12.73 -1.94 13.00
CA LYS A 268 13.97 -1.39 13.59
C LYS A 268 14.47 -0.15 12.85
N ARG A 269 14.16 -0.06 11.55
CA ARG A 269 14.50 1.09 10.72
C ARG A 269 13.47 2.22 10.81
N GLY A 270 12.30 2.02 11.41
CA GLY A 270 11.25 3.02 11.53
C GLY A 270 10.17 2.95 10.44
N HIS A 271 10.14 1.86 9.66
CA HIS A 271 9.10 1.61 8.65
C HIS A 271 7.87 0.95 9.26
N ILE A 272 6.73 1.12 8.58
CA ILE A 272 5.50 0.40 8.94
C ILE A 272 5.56 -0.97 8.26
N ALA A 273 5.33 -2.04 9.01
CA ALA A 273 5.35 -3.39 8.46
C ALA A 273 4.29 -4.25 9.14
N ALA A 274 3.55 -5.04 8.36
CA ALA A 274 2.50 -5.91 8.87
C ALA A 274 2.47 -7.24 8.11
N ARG A 275 2.19 -8.32 8.83
CA ARG A 275 1.86 -9.62 8.23
C ARG A 275 0.35 -9.69 8.00
N VAL A 276 -0.05 -10.06 6.79
CA VAL A 276 -1.44 -10.17 6.36
C VAL A 276 -1.77 -11.65 6.13
N PRO A 277 -2.52 -12.31 7.02
CA PRO A 277 -2.92 -13.70 6.79
C PRO A 277 -3.91 -13.81 5.64
N VAL A 278 -3.80 -14.86 4.84
CA VAL A 278 -4.77 -15.18 3.80
C VAL A 278 -5.99 -15.86 4.41
N PHE A 279 -7.17 -15.29 4.17
CA PHE A 279 -8.43 -15.77 4.72
C PHE A 279 -9.05 -16.90 3.89
N SER A 280 -9.69 -17.85 4.57
CA SER A 280 -10.33 -19.03 3.97
C SER A 280 -11.69 -18.73 3.33
N GLU A 281 -12.34 -17.63 3.67
CA GLU A 281 -13.71 -17.32 3.23
C GLU A 281 -13.76 -16.23 2.12
N ARG A 282 -14.93 -16.09 1.47
CA ARG A 282 -15.28 -15.02 0.50
C ARG A 282 -15.36 -13.53 1.00
N PRO A 283 -15.23 -13.14 2.29
CA PRO A 283 -15.55 -11.79 2.72
C PRO A 283 -14.58 -10.69 2.27
N PHE A 284 -13.41 -11.01 1.69
CA PHE A 284 -12.44 -9.96 1.37
C PHE A 284 -12.81 -9.15 0.12
N GLU A 285 -13.31 -9.79 -0.95
CA GLU A 285 -13.85 -9.10 -2.12
C GLU A 285 -15.09 -8.27 -1.76
N GLU A 286 -15.93 -8.82 -0.88
CA GLU A 286 -17.11 -8.12 -0.38
C GLU A 286 -16.75 -6.97 0.57
N LEU A 287 -15.66 -7.09 1.33
CA LEU A 287 -15.10 -6.02 2.13
C LEU A 287 -14.52 -4.90 1.26
N VAL A 288 -13.75 -5.20 0.21
CA VAL A 288 -13.24 -4.17 -0.73
C VAL A 288 -14.43 -3.45 -1.37
N ARG A 289 -15.43 -4.21 -1.85
CA ARG A 289 -16.70 -3.63 -2.35
C ARG A 289 -17.43 -2.80 -1.31
N LYS A 290 -17.56 -3.27 -0.06
CA LYS A 290 -18.24 -2.54 1.02
C LYS A 290 -17.45 -1.30 1.45
N LEU A 291 -16.12 -1.32 1.44
CA LEU A 291 -15.29 -0.15 1.72
C LEU A 291 -15.39 0.91 0.62
N ALA A 292 -15.49 0.46 -0.64
CA ALA A 292 -15.77 1.32 -1.79
C ALA A 292 -17.19 1.91 -1.74
N ILE A 293 -18.21 1.09 -1.44
CA ILE A 293 -19.62 1.49 -1.43
C ILE A 293 -19.99 2.30 -0.19
N ALA A 294 -19.52 1.93 1.00
CA ALA A 294 -19.99 2.53 2.25
C ALA A 294 -19.33 3.87 2.61
N ASN A 295 -18.69 4.51 1.63
CA ASN A 295 -18.17 5.87 1.73
C ASN A 295 -18.57 6.76 0.53
N LEU A 296 -19.62 6.36 -0.22
CA LEU A 296 -20.55 7.31 -0.85
C LEU A 296 -21.44 7.93 0.24
#